data_AF-S6A8P4-F1
#
_entry.id   AF-S6A8P4-F1
#
_cell.length_a   1.000
_cell.length_b   1.000
_cell.length_c   1.000
_cell.angle_alpha   90.00
_cell.angle_beta   90.00
_cell.angle_gamma   90.00
#
_symmetry.space_group_name_H-M   'P 1'
#
loop_
_entity.id
_entity.type
_entity.pdbx_description
1 polymer ?
#
loop_
_entity_poly.entity_id
_entity_poly.type
_entity_poly.pdbx_seq_one_letter_code
_entity_poly.pdbx_strand_id
1 'polypeptide(L)'
;MIVLYFSIFCFSCQNIGIVRMKILPELDNNFMCDLINLYAKSYDKETGNIVISKEKLINLELQMKTFIETNLANIKNYYVCKKEGRNYLYTYFEITNGELNLKQEERYYLIWEPQNPNAIKTGQQVGYVKEPALNVEHELALLVNNYSFYKEFGMALMQKDKSFFIDVDKYSFLINYYLKVFRMESEVSDYYSISFPN
;
A
#
# COMPACT_ATOMS: atom_id res chain seq x y z
N MET A 1 -13.74 13.68 -3.69
CA MET A 1 -12.89 13.45 -4.89
C MET A 1 -11.72 14.39 -4.77
N ILE A 2 -10.53 13.88 -4.40
CA ILE A 2 -9.32 14.69 -4.26
C ILE A 2 -8.71 14.80 -5.65
N VAL A 3 -8.52 16.02 -6.13
CA VAL A 3 -7.89 16.31 -7.43
C VAL A 3 -6.45 16.67 -7.14
N LEU A 4 -5.52 15.78 -7.46
CA LEU A 4 -4.09 16.05 -7.37
C LEU A 4 -3.63 16.69 -8.68
N TYR A 5 -2.85 17.77 -8.59
CA TYR A 5 -2.33 18.47 -9.78
C TYR A 5 -0.81 18.29 -9.83
N PHE A 6 -0.33 17.56 -10.83
CA PHE A 6 1.10 17.37 -11.07
C PHE A 6 1.52 18.15 -12.31
N SER A 7 2.55 18.97 -12.18
CA SER A 7 3.22 19.61 -13.30
C SER A 7 4.70 19.25 -13.25
N ILE A 8 5.19 18.49 -14.22
CA ILE A 8 6.63 18.28 -14.39
C ILE A 8 7.18 19.33 -15.35
N PHE A 9 8.32 19.94 -15.01
CA PHE A 9 9.09 20.78 -15.93
C PHE A 9 10.47 20.16 -16.14
N CYS A 10 10.76 19.73 -17.37
CA CYS A 10 12.11 19.31 -17.77
C CYS A 10 12.74 20.44 -18.57
N PHE A 11 13.66 21.20 -17.97
CA PHE A 11 14.44 22.17 -18.73
C PHE A 11 15.56 21.43 -19.48
N SER A 12 15.71 21.74 -20.77
CA SER A 12 16.78 21.21 -21.60
C SER A 12 18.16 21.70 -21.14
N CYS A 13 19.14 20.79 -21.26
CA CYS A 13 20.57 21.02 -21.45
C CYS A 13 21.53 20.90 -20.25
N GLN A 14 22.37 19.85 -20.40
CA GLN A 14 23.79 19.73 -20.05
C GLN A 14 24.23 19.46 -18.61
N ASN A 15 23.39 19.57 -17.59
CA ASN A 15 23.71 19.02 -16.27
C ASN A 15 22.43 18.63 -15.52
N ILE A 16 22.25 17.32 -15.27
CA ILE A 16 21.27 16.74 -14.33
C ILE A 16 19.82 17.10 -14.68
N GLY A 17 19.04 16.16 -15.24
CA GLY A 17 17.61 16.36 -15.45
C GLY A 17 16.92 16.67 -14.12
N ILE A 18 16.48 17.91 -13.92
CA ILE A 18 15.75 18.37 -12.73
C ILE A 18 14.26 18.22 -13.03
N VAL A 19 13.57 17.39 -12.25
CA VAL A 19 12.11 17.24 -12.30
C VAL A 19 11.48 17.96 -11.10
N ARG A 20 10.87 19.13 -11.34
CA ARG A 20 10.02 19.82 -10.36
C ARG A 20 8.61 19.25 -10.39
N MET A 21 8.06 18.89 -9.24
CA MET A 21 6.69 18.42 -9.06
C MET A 21 5.97 19.37 -8.08
N LYS A 22 4.66 19.23 -7.90
CA LYS A 22 3.92 19.86 -6.81
C LYS A 22 3.00 18.80 -6.20
N ILE A 23 3.14 18.56 -4.90
CA ILE A 23 2.31 17.62 -4.14
C ILE A 23 1.48 18.45 -3.17
N LEU A 24 0.15 18.32 -3.23
CA LEU A 24 -0.74 18.96 -2.26
C LEU A 24 -0.76 18.11 -0.96
N PRO A 25 -0.60 18.73 0.22
CA PRO A 25 -0.34 18.04 1.49
C PRO A 25 -1.57 17.36 2.15
N GLU A 26 -2.69 17.20 1.47
CA GLU A 26 -3.98 16.87 2.13
C GLU A 26 -4.24 15.38 2.39
N LEU A 27 -3.25 14.51 2.22
CA LEU A 27 -3.29 13.14 2.73
C LEU A 27 -1.96 12.85 3.39
N ASP A 28 -2.01 12.42 4.65
CA ASP A 28 -0.87 12.09 5.51
C ASP A 28 -0.18 10.80 4.98
N ASN A 29 0.39 10.90 3.78
CA ASN A 29 1.07 9.82 3.09
C ASN A 29 2.56 9.90 3.40
N ASN A 30 2.87 9.79 4.70
CA ASN A 30 4.21 9.99 5.24
C ASN A 30 5.22 9.07 4.55
N PHE A 31 4.85 7.81 4.30
CA PHE A 31 5.72 6.87 3.60
C PHE A 31 6.07 7.30 2.15
N MET A 32 5.09 7.77 1.36
CA MET A 32 5.39 8.26 0.00
C MET A 32 6.25 9.52 0.02
N CYS A 33 6.04 10.41 1.00
CA CYS A 33 6.90 11.57 1.21
C CYS A 33 8.32 11.16 1.62
N ASP A 34 8.45 10.14 2.47
CA ASP A 34 9.74 9.62 2.92
C ASP A 34 10.50 8.93 1.78
N LEU A 35 9.80 8.19 0.91
CA LEU A 35 10.36 7.66 -0.33
C LEU A 35 10.87 8.81 -1.22
N ILE A 36 10.10 9.88 -1.39
CA ILE A 36 10.55 11.03 -2.18
C ILE A 36 11.80 11.64 -1.56
N ASN A 37 11.83 11.84 -0.24
CA ASN A 37 13.00 12.36 0.47
C ASN A 37 14.24 11.47 0.30
N LEU A 38 14.05 10.15 0.26
CA LEU A 38 15.12 9.17 0.08
C LEU A 38 15.80 9.29 -1.30
N TYR A 39 15.01 9.51 -2.35
CA TYR A 39 15.49 9.52 -3.73
C TYR A 39 15.74 10.92 -4.29
N ALA A 40 15.08 11.95 -3.77
CA ALA A 40 15.26 13.32 -4.23
C ALA A 40 16.60 13.91 -3.75
N LYS A 41 17.15 14.83 -4.53
CA LYS A 41 18.23 15.72 -4.10
C LYS A 41 17.70 16.81 -3.15
N SER A 42 16.48 17.29 -3.41
CA SER A 42 15.75 18.18 -2.50
C SER A 42 14.25 18.03 -2.71
N TYR A 43 13.48 18.14 -1.63
CA TYR A 43 12.01 18.21 -1.63
C TYR A 43 11.56 19.33 -0.71
N ASP A 44 10.78 20.26 -1.25
CA ASP A 44 10.10 21.31 -0.49
C ASP A 44 8.65 20.88 -0.29
N LYS A 45 8.29 20.54 0.96
CA LYS A 45 6.96 20.06 1.34
C LYS A 45 5.88 21.15 1.25
N GLU A 46 6.25 22.43 1.37
CA GLU A 46 5.30 23.56 1.31
C GLU A 46 4.93 23.90 -0.13
N THR A 47 5.93 23.94 -1.01
CA THR A 47 5.70 24.26 -2.43
C THR A 47 5.45 23.02 -3.29
N GLY A 48 5.77 21.84 -2.77
CA GLY A 48 5.70 20.55 -3.44
C GLY A 48 6.86 20.30 -4.41
N ASN A 49 7.82 21.24 -4.54
CA ASN A 49 8.91 21.19 -5.49
C ASN A 49 9.91 20.07 -5.18
N ILE A 50 10.22 19.26 -6.19
CA ILE A 50 11.19 18.17 -6.11
C ILE A 50 12.37 18.49 -7.04
N VAL A 51 13.56 18.05 -6.69
CA VAL A 51 14.73 18.03 -7.58
C VAL A 51 15.31 16.63 -7.50
N ILE A 52 15.31 15.91 -8.61
CA ILE A 52 15.69 14.49 -8.66
C ILE A 52 16.31 14.17 -10.01
N SER A 53 17.36 13.34 -10.05
CA SER A 53 17.98 12.89 -11.31
C SER A 53 17.12 11.84 -12.00
N LYS A 54 17.28 11.68 -13.33
CA LYS A 54 16.53 10.68 -14.11
C LYS A 54 16.67 9.25 -13.57
N GLU A 55 17.87 8.84 -13.20
CA GLU A 55 18.13 7.50 -12.63
C GLU A 55 17.39 7.30 -11.31
N LYS A 56 17.50 8.26 -10.38
CA LYS A 56 16.80 8.18 -9.10
C LYS A 56 15.27 8.26 -9.26
N LEU A 57 14.79 8.93 -10.30
CA LEU A 57 13.37 8.99 -10.62
C LEU A 57 12.80 7.64 -11.09
N ILE A 58 13.56 6.89 -11.89
CA ILE A 58 13.21 5.50 -12.27
C ILE A 58 13.14 4.64 -11.01
N ASN A 59 14.14 4.76 -10.13
CA ASN A 59 14.18 3.98 -8.89
C ASN A 59 13.01 4.34 -7.97
N LEU A 60 12.64 5.63 -7.87
CA LEU A 60 11.49 6.08 -7.09
C LEU A 60 10.18 5.48 -7.63
N GLU A 61 9.96 5.49 -8.95
CA GLU A 61 8.80 4.87 -9.58
C GLU A 61 8.72 3.37 -9.26
N LEU A 62 9.85 2.67 -9.39
CA LEU A 62 9.93 1.24 -9.09
C LEU A 62 9.55 0.96 -7.63
N GLN A 63 10.08 1.75 -6.67
CA GLN A 63 9.74 1.56 -5.25
C GLN A 63 8.26 1.84 -4.96
N MET A 64 7.69 2.90 -5.55
CA MET A 64 6.27 3.19 -5.40
C MET A 64 5.42 2.04 -5.94
N LYS A 65 5.78 1.49 -7.11
CA LYS A 65 5.11 0.33 -7.69
C LYS A 65 5.23 -0.89 -6.77
N THR A 66 6.43 -1.22 -6.29
CA THR A 66 6.64 -2.37 -5.39
C THR A 66 5.84 -2.23 -4.10
N PHE A 67 5.70 -1.01 -3.57
CA PHE A 67 4.86 -0.73 -2.41
C PHE A 67 3.37 -1.05 -2.68
N ILE A 68 2.82 -0.60 -3.82
CA ILE A 68 1.45 -0.95 -4.23
C ILE A 68 1.26 -2.46 -4.36
N GLU A 69 2.21 -3.14 -5.02
CA GLU A 69 2.14 -4.59 -5.22
C GLU A 69 2.23 -5.37 -3.90
N THR A 70 3.03 -4.89 -2.94
CA THR A 70 3.16 -5.51 -1.62
C THR A 70 1.87 -5.38 -0.80
N ASN A 71 1.23 -4.20 -0.80
CA ASN A 71 -0.04 -4.03 -0.11
C ASN A 71 -1.16 -4.88 -0.73
N LEU A 72 -1.21 -4.97 -2.06
CA LEU A 72 -2.11 -5.90 -2.76
C LEU A 72 -1.84 -7.36 -2.38
N ALA A 73 -0.57 -7.74 -2.26
CA ALA A 73 -0.19 -9.08 -1.84
C ALA A 73 -0.59 -9.36 -0.39
N ASN A 74 -0.44 -8.40 0.53
CA ASN A 74 -0.88 -8.54 1.92
C ASN A 74 -2.39 -8.78 2.03
N ILE A 75 -3.19 -8.02 1.29
CA ILE A 75 -4.65 -8.18 1.27
C ILE A 75 -5.03 -9.53 0.67
N LYS A 76 -4.42 -9.91 -0.46
CA LYS A 76 -4.62 -11.23 -1.07
C LYS A 76 -4.29 -12.36 -0.09
N ASN A 77 -3.11 -12.26 0.54
CA ASN A 77 -2.60 -13.26 1.47
C ASN A 77 -3.51 -13.38 2.70
N TYR A 78 -4.05 -12.27 3.20
CA TYR A 78 -5.03 -12.28 4.29
C TYR A 78 -6.25 -13.16 3.95
N TYR A 79 -6.88 -12.95 2.79
CA TYR A 79 -8.06 -13.74 2.39
C TYR A 79 -7.73 -15.24 2.18
N VAL A 80 -6.55 -15.55 1.61
CA VAL A 80 -6.10 -16.93 1.45
C VAL A 80 -5.86 -17.59 2.80
N CYS A 81 -5.11 -16.94 3.70
CA CYS A 81 -4.81 -17.45 5.03
C CYS A 81 -6.08 -17.65 5.87
N LYS A 82 -7.04 -16.72 5.79
CA LYS A 82 -8.33 -16.81 6.49
C LYS A 82 -9.14 -18.00 6.00
N LYS A 83 -9.18 -18.23 4.68
CA LYS A 83 -9.90 -19.36 4.08
C LYS A 83 -9.24 -20.71 4.38
N GLU A 84 -7.91 -20.77 4.37
CA GLU A 84 -7.15 -22.01 4.46
C GLU A 84 -6.69 -22.35 5.89
N GLY A 85 -6.92 -21.47 6.87
CA GLY A 85 -6.46 -21.64 8.25
C GLY A 85 -4.94 -21.66 8.39
N ARG A 86 -4.23 -20.84 7.60
CA ARG A 86 -2.76 -20.77 7.59
C ARG A 86 -2.24 -19.52 8.27
N ASN A 87 -0.98 -19.57 8.72
CA ASN A 87 -0.32 -18.40 9.32
C ASN A 87 -0.24 -17.25 8.31
N TYR A 88 -0.59 -16.06 8.77
CA TYR A 88 -0.53 -14.85 7.98
C TYR A 88 0.78 -14.08 8.25
N LEU A 89 1.56 -13.91 7.19
CA LEU A 89 2.77 -13.09 7.20
C LEU A 89 2.47 -11.76 6.51
N TYR A 90 2.52 -10.68 7.29
CA TYR A 90 2.39 -9.31 6.81
C TYR A 90 3.75 -8.79 6.36
N THR A 91 3.82 -8.29 5.13
CA THR A 91 5.04 -7.75 4.53
C THR A 91 4.97 -6.23 4.49
N TYR A 92 5.96 -5.51 4.97
CA TYR A 92 5.94 -4.05 4.99
C TYR A 92 7.30 -3.45 4.70
N PHE A 93 7.30 -2.19 4.28
CA PHE A 93 8.51 -1.42 4.07
C PHE A 93 8.80 -0.57 5.29
N GLU A 94 10.07 -0.47 5.65
CA GLU A 94 10.56 0.40 6.70
C GLU A 94 11.78 1.18 6.17
N ILE A 95 11.80 2.48 6.40
CA ILE A 95 12.96 3.32 6.07
C ILE A 95 13.75 3.54 7.35
N THR A 96 14.97 3.00 7.41
CA THR A 96 15.87 3.13 8.55
C THR A 96 17.24 3.57 8.08
N ASN A 97 17.83 4.58 8.72
CA ASN A 97 19.17 5.09 8.39
C ASN A 97 19.36 5.49 6.91
N GLY A 98 18.30 5.93 6.24
CA GLY A 98 18.36 6.29 4.82
C GLY A 98 18.41 5.08 3.89
N GLU A 99 17.96 3.91 4.35
CA GLU A 99 17.81 2.70 3.54
C GLU A 99 16.37 2.18 3.63
N LEU A 100 15.86 1.72 2.49
CA LEU A 100 14.54 1.10 2.38
C LEU A 100 14.67 -0.41 2.58
N ASN A 101 14.04 -0.94 3.62
CA ASN A 101 14.09 -2.34 3.99
C ASN A 101 12.71 -3.00 3.87
N LEU A 102 12.68 -4.21 3.30
CA LEU A 102 11.49 -5.06 3.28
C LEU A 102 11.51 -5.96 4.52
N LYS A 103 10.45 -5.90 5.32
CA LYS A 103 10.28 -6.68 6.54
C LYS A 103 9.04 -7.55 6.47
N GLN A 104 9.05 -8.62 7.25
CA GLN A 104 7.92 -9.54 7.40
C GLN A 104 7.69 -9.86 8.87
N GLU A 105 6.43 -9.92 9.27
CA GLU A 105 6.04 -10.34 10.61
C GLU A 105 4.76 -11.18 10.59
N GLU A 106 4.66 -12.13 11.52
CA GLU A 106 3.43 -12.91 11.69
C GLU A 106 2.41 -12.07 12.46
N ARG A 107 1.22 -11.85 11.87
CA ARG A 107 0.13 -11.10 12.52
C ARG A 107 -1.08 -12.00 12.70
N TYR A 108 -1.51 -12.18 13.95
CA TYR A 108 -2.68 -13.00 14.26
C TYR A 108 -3.43 -12.54 15.51
N TYR A 109 -4.73 -12.85 15.54
CA TYR A 109 -5.54 -12.90 16.74
C TYR A 109 -5.60 -14.33 17.27
N LEU A 110 -5.77 -14.47 18.57
CA LEU A 110 -6.06 -15.77 19.20
C LEU A 110 -7.55 -15.84 19.51
N ILE A 111 -8.25 -16.76 18.86
CA ILE A 111 -9.67 -16.99 19.09
C ILE A 111 -9.82 -18.29 19.89
N TRP A 112 -10.55 -18.24 21.01
CA TRP A 112 -10.78 -19.43 21.83
C TRP A 112 -11.79 -20.36 21.15
N GLU A 113 -11.29 -21.44 20.56
CA GLU A 113 -12.11 -22.46 19.90
C GLU A 113 -11.54 -23.86 20.17
N PRO A 114 -11.66 -24.38 21.40
CA PRO A 114 -10.95 -25.58 21.81
C PRO A 114 -11.35 -26.85 21.04
N GLN A 115 -12.53 -26.85 20.43
CA GLN A 115 -13.04 -27.95 19.60
C GLN A 115 -12.58 -27.87 18.13
N ASN A 116 -11.96 -26.77 17.71
CA ASN A 116 -11.50 -26.59 16.34
C ASN A 116 -10.32 -27.55 16.05
N PRO A 117 -10.30 -28.25 14.89
CA PRO A 117 -9.18 -29.09 14.49
C PRO A 117 -7.83 -28.37 14.51
N ASN A 118 -7.84 -27.07 14.19
CA ASN A 118 -6.65 -26.21 14.13
C ASN A 118 -6.28 -25.58 15.47
N ALA A 119 -7.00 -25.87 16.56
CA ALA A 119 -6.68 -25.31 17.88
C ALA A 119 -5.32 -25.81 18.36
N ILE A 120 -4.53 -24.90 18.93
CA ILE A 120 -3.23 -25.16 19.54
C ILE A 120 -3.40 -26.24 20.61
N LYS A 121 -2.55 -27.28 20.58
CA LYS A 121 -2.69 -28.46 21.45
C LYS A 121 -1.75 -28.45 22.66
N THR A 122 -0.77 -27.55 22.71
CA THR A 122 0.24 -27.50 23.78
C THR A 122 0.62 -26.06 24.17
N GLY A 123 1.11 -25.89 25.40
CA GLY A 123 1.60 -24.60 25.92
C GLY A 123 0.52 -23.70 26.54
N GLN A 124 0.84 -22.41 26.69
CA GLN A 124 -0.07 -21.44 27.34
C GLN A 124 -1.29 -21.07 26.49
N GLN A 125 -1.26 -21.35 25.18
CA GLN A 125 -2.31 -21.01 24.22
C GLN A 125 -3.16 -22.22 23.81
N VAL A 126 -3.13 -23.32 24.57
CA VAL A 126 -3.94 -24.52 24.31
C VAL A 126 -5.41 -24.13 24.15
N GLY A 127 -6.07 -24.63 23.10
CA GLY A 127 -7.48 -24.37 22.83
C GLY A 127 -7.75 -23.12 22.00
N TYR A 128 -6.75 -22.29 21.72
CA TYR A 128 -6.88 -21.14 20.82
C TYR A 128 -6.54 -21.50 19.37
N VAL A 129 -7.18 -20.83 18.41
CA VAL A 129 -6.88 -20.86 16.99
C VAL A 129 -6.25 -19.52 16.60
N LYS A 130 -5.22 -19.55 15.76
CA LYS A 130 -4.65 -18.34 15.15
C LYS A 130 -5.51 -17.91 13.98
N GLU A 131 -6.03 -16.69 14.03
CA GLU A 131 -6.67 -16.07 12.88
C GLU A 131 -5.82 -14.91 12.32
N PRO A 132 -5.71 -14.76 11.00
CA PRO A 132 -5.00 -13.64 10.38
C PRO A 132 -5.45 -12.29 10.92
N ALA A 133 -4.51 -11.47 11.39
CA ALA A 133 -4.81 -10.11 11.85
C ALA A 133 -4.43 -9.08 10.77
N LEU A 134 -5.45 -8.51 10.13
CA LEU A 134 -5.31 -7.38 9.20
C LEU A 134 -6.53 -6.46 9.30
N ASN A 135 -6.31 -5.16 9.49
CA ASN A 135 -7.37 -4.18 9.32
C ASN A 135 -7.56 -3.88 7.83
N VAL A 136 -8.39 -4.69 7.16
CA VAL A 136 -8.60 -4.64 5.71
C VAL A 136 -9.11 -3.27 5.24
N GLU A 137 -10.00 -2.63 6.01
CA GLU A 137 -10.54 -1.30 5.68
C GLU A 137 -9.42 -0.26 5.63
N HIS A 138 -8.60 -0.21 6.68
CA HIS A 138 -7.47 0.72 6.77
C HIS A 138 -6.45 0.48 5.64
N GLU A 139 -6.09 -0.78 5.40
CA GLU A 139 -5.12 -1.15 4.35
C GLU A 139 -5.64 -0.82 2.95
N LEU A 140 -6.93 -1.01 2.67
CA LEU A 140 -7.55 -0.60 1.41
C LEU A 140 -7.58 0.92 1.25
N ALA A 141 -7.89 1.67 2.31
CA ALA A 141 -7.87 3.13 2.28
C ALA A 141 -6.46 3.66 1.98
N LEU A 142 -5.44 3.10 2.65
CA LEU A 142 -4.04 3.40 2.37
C LEU A 142 -3.69 3.06 0.92
N LEU A 143 -4.05 1.88 0.44
CA LEU A 143 -3.77 1.44 -0.91
C LEU A 143 -4.38 2.36 -1.97
N VAL A 144 -5.63 2.82 -1.78
CA VAL A 144 -6.29 3.78 -2.67
C VAL A 144 -5.53 5.09 -2.73
N ASN A 145 -5.13 5.64 -1.56
CA ASN A 145 -4.38 6.90 -1.49
C ASN A 145 -3.02 6.78 -2.19
N ASN A 146 -2.30 5.69 -1.91
CA ASN A 146 -1.00 5.40 -2.49
C ASN A 146 -1.07 5.20 -4.01
N TYR A 147 -2.08 4.47 -4.47
CA TYR A 147 -2.30 4.27 -5.90
C TYR A 147 -2.69 5.58 -6.61
N SER A 148 -3.53 6.42 -5.99
CA SER A 148 -3.85 7.73 -6.54
C SER A 148 -2.60 8.58 -6.72
N PHE A 149 -1.70 8.57 -5.74
CA PHE A 149 -0.42 9.26 -5.83
C PHE A 149 0.44 8.70 -6.97
N TYR A 150 0.65 7.37 -6.99
CA TYR A 150 1.46 6.68 -8.00
C TYR A 150 0.94 6.91 -9.42
N LYS A 151 -0.37 6.83 -9.62
CA LYS A 151 -1.03 7.07 -10.90
C LYS A 151 -0.69 8.45 -11.43
N GLU A 152 -0.92 9.48 -10.63
CA GLU A 152 -0.69 10.85 -11.06
C GLU A 152 0.79 11.16 -11.28
N PHE A 153 1.66 10.66 -10.40
CA PHE A 153 3.11 10.71 -10.57
C PHE A 153 3.55 10.07 -11.90
N GLY A 154 3.10 8.85 -12.18
CA GLY A 154 3.45 8.13 -13.40
C GLY A 154 2.87 8.76 -14.66
N MET A 155 1.63 9.29 -14.61
CA MET A 155 1.04 10.05 -15.73
C MET A 155 1.88 11.28 -16.06
N ALA A 156 2.34 12.00 -15.03
CA ALA A 156 3.22 13.15 -15.23
C ALA A 156 4.58 12.75 -15.84
N LEU A 157 5.14 11.60 -15.44
CA LEU A 157 6.36 11.05 -16.05
C LEU A 157 6.17 10.68 -17.52
N MET A 158 5.07 10.00 -17.87
CA MET A 158 4.75 9.62 -19.24
C MET A 158 4.64 10.83 -20.18
N GLN A 159 4.16 11.97 -19.69
CA GLN A 159 4.12 13.22 -20.48
C GLN A 159 5.51 13.75 -20.84
N LYS A 160 6.56 13.36 -20.11
CA LYS A 160 7.93 13.86 -20.29
C LYS A 160 8.86 12.86 -20.93
N ASP A 161 8.67 11.58 -20.65
CA ASP A 161 9.46 10.51 -21.21
C ASP A 161 8.53 9.37 -21.63
N LYS A 162 8.35 9.24 -22.95
CA LYS A 162 7.48 8.24 -23.59
C LYS A 162 7.97 6.80 -23.40
N SER A 163 9.17 6.59 -22.86
CA SER A 163 9.67 5.25 -22.51
C SER A 163 9.13 4.72 -21.18
N PHE A 164 8.51 5.58 -20.37
CA PHE A 164 7.80 5.16 -19.17
C PHE A 164 6.38 4.70 -19.52
N PHE A 165 5.95 3.63 -18.87
CA PHE A 165 4.60 3.11 -18.97
C PHE A 165 4.12 2.67 -17.59
N ILE A 166 2.96 3.18 -17.17
CA ILE A 166 2.30 2.74 -15.95
C ILE A 166 1.04 1.92 -16.30
N ASP A 167 0.92 0.74 -15.70
CA ASP A 167 -0.25 -0.14 -15.87
C ASP A 167 -1.36 0.27 -14.89
N VAL A 168 -1.99 1.41 -15.20
CA VAL A 168 -3.06 2.01 -14.38
C VAL A 168 -4.24 1.07 -14.24
N ASP A 169 -4.57 0.35 -15.32
CA ASP A 169 -5.76 -0.48 -15.41
C ASP A 169 -5.66 -1.73 -14.53
N LYS A 170 -4.50 -2.41 -14.51
CA LYS A 170 -4.24 -3.54 -13.61
C LYS A 170 -4.52 -3.18 -12.16
N TYR A 171 -3.93 -2.09 -11.67
CA TYR A 171 -4.05 -1.72 -10.27
C TYR A 171 -5.45 -1.19 -9.93
N SER A 172 -6.06 -0.41 -10.83
CA SER A 172 -7.45 0.02 -10.66
C SER A 172 -8.39 -1.16 -10.53
N PHE A 173 -8.25 -2.16 -11.41
CA PHE A 173 -9.05 -3.37 -11.38
C PHE A 173 -8.88 -4.14 -10.06
N LEU A 174 -7.63 -4.39 -9.63
CA LEU A 174 -7.35 -5.15 -8.41
C LEU A 174 -7.86 -4.44 -7.14
N ILE A 175 -7.66 -3.12 -7.04
CA ILE A 175 -8.15 -2.33 -5.90
C ILE A 175 -9.68 -2.38 -5.83
N ASN A 176 -10.35 -2.17 -6.96
CA ASN A 176 -11.82 -2.23 -7.04
C ASN A 176 -12.35 -3.63 -6.72
N TYR A 177 -11.66 -4.68 -7.16
CA TYR A 177 -11.99 -6.05 -6.80
C TYR A 177 -11.98 -6.25 -5.28
N TYR A 178 -10.90 -5.87 -4.59
CA TYR A 178 -10.81 -6.07 -3.14
C TYR A 178 -11.74 -5.16 -2.33
N LEU A 179 -12.01 -3.94 -2.80
CA LEU A 179 -13.06 -3.08 -2.24
C LEU A 179 -14.43 -3.77 -2.31
N LYS A 180 -14.74 -4.43 -3.42
CA LYS A 180 -16.00 -5.19 -3.57
C LYS A 180 -16.04 -6.40 -2.64
N VAL A 181 -14.96 -7.19 -2.56
CA VAL A 181 -14.87 -8.35 -1.66
C VAL A 181 -15.10 -7.92 -0.21
N PHE A 182 -14.43 -6.86 0.24
CA PHE A 182 -14.58 -6.33 1.60
C PHE A 182 -16.03 -5.88 1.91
N ARG A 183 -16.69 -5.20 0.97
CA ARG A 183 -18.11 -4.82 1.12
C ARG A 183 -19.04 -6.02 1.26
N MET A 184 -18.82 -7.06 0.47
CA MET A 184 -19.62 -8.28 0.58
C MET A 184 -19.42 -8.98 1.93
N GLU A 185 -18.19 -9.03 2.47
CA GLU A 185 -17.94 -9.63 3.79
C GLU A 185 -18.54 -8.80 4.94
N SER A 186 -18.50 -7.48 4.85
CA SER A 186 -19.09 -6.59 5.88
C SER A 186 -20.61 -6.65 5.89
N GLU A 187 -21.27 -6.66 4.72
CA GLU A 187 -22.73 -6.82 4.63
C GLU A 187 -23.21 -8.18 5.19
N VAL A 188 -22.42 -9.24 4.99
CA VAL A 188 -22.72 -10.56 5.56
C VAL A 188 -22.52 -10.57 7.08
N SER A 189 -21.48 -9.89 7.59
CA SER A 189 -21.22 -9.73 9.02
C SER A 189 -22.35 -8.96 9.74
N ASP A 190 -22.85 -7.89 9.12
CA ASP A 190 -23.98 -7.12 9.64
C ASP A 190 -25.27 -7.94 9.66
N TYR A 191 -25.45 -8.86 8.70
CA TYR A 191 -26.61 -9.76 8.67
C TYR A 191 -26.62 -10.78 9.82
N TYR A 192 -25.45 -11.23 10.28
CA TYR A 192 -25.33 -12.17 11.41
C TYR A 192 -25.30 -11.48 12.79
N SER A 193 -25.11 -10.16 12.84
CA SER A 193 -25.21 -9.40 14.10
C SER A 193 -26.66 -8.99 14.45
N ILE A 194 -27.63 -9.23 13.56
CA ILE A 194 -29.07 -9.09 13.82
C ILE A 194 -29.69 -10.48 14.06
N SER A 195 -29.28 -11.16 15.12
CA SER A 195 -30.08 -12.25 15.70
C SER A 195 -29.64 -12.59 17.11
N PHE A 196 -30.17 -11.84 18.08
CA PHE A 196 -30.54 -12.38 19.39
C PHE A 196 -31.78 -11.64 19.92
N PRO A 197 -33.00 -12.16 19.71
CA PRO A 197 -34.04 -12.09 20.72
C PRO A 197 -33.82 -13.22 21.74
N ASN A 198 -33.92 -12.86 23.02
CA ASN A 198 -33.81 -13.71 24.22
C ASN A 198 -34.48 -15.09 24.12
#